data_AF-I3SKL8-F1
#
_entry.id   AF-I3SKL8-F1
#
_cell.length_a   1.000
_cell.length_b   1.000
_cell.length_c   1.000
_cell.angle_alpha   90.00
_cell.angle_beta   90.00
_cell.angle_gamma   90.00
#
_symmetry.space_group_name_H-M   'P 1'
#
loop_
_entity.id
_entity.type
_entity.pdbx_description
1 polymer ?
#
loop_
_entity_poly.entity_id
_entity_poly.type
_entity_poly.pdbx_seq_one_letter_code
_entity_poly.pdbx_strand_id
1 'polypeptide(L)'
;MILLLKKIVNTSKLLEACSTVDQLKECCRPICQHAITDAALQISGRQMMINNNENVAQEVNYTDYLNDCKGVVYSYLSKKLSFEAANTAFRILSSCKVNKVCPLTFKEPSEVIAACRNVAAPSPSCCSSLNTYIAGIQKQMLITNKQAIICASLFGSMLRVGGVMTNIYELCDVDLKDFSIQAYGQQGCLLRSLPADVVFDNSSGFSFTCDLSDNIAAPWPSSTSITSMSLCAPEMSLPALPTSQTLKNIGCNSAGVGFLVIIFSFFICSTLLY
;
A
#
# COMPACT_ATOMS: atom_id res chain seq x y z
N MET A 1 26.36 -7.38 -20.73
CA MET A 1 25.68 -7.63 -19.42
C MET A 1 24.37 -8.41 -19.54
N ILE A 2 23.34 -7.98 -20.30
CA ILE A 2 22.06 -8.74 -20.44
C ILE A 2 22.22 -10.19 -20.97
N LEU A 3 23.19 -10.42 -21.88
CA LEU A 3 23.52 -11.76 -22.38
C LEU A 3 24.14 -12.67 -21.31
N LEU A 4 24.84 -12.08 -20.32
CA LEU A 4 25.41 -12.79 -19.18
C LEU A 4 24.30 -13.21 -18.20
N LEU A 5 23.32 -12.34 -17.98
CA LEU A 5 22.17 -12.62 -17.12
C LEU A 5 21.38 -13.85 -17.59
N LYS A 6 21.11 -13.97 -18.90
CA LYS A 6 20.45 -15.15 -19.48
C LYS A 6 21.19 -16.48 -19.26
N LYS A 7 22.51 -16.43 -19.09
CA LYS A 7 23.35 -17.63 -18.89
C LYS A 7 23.53 -17.99 -17.41
N ILE A 8 23.26 -17.05 -16.51
CA ILE A 8 23.54 -17.20 -15.07
C ILE A 8 22.24 -17.41 -14.29
N VAL A 9 21.20 -16.67 -14.66
CA VAL A 9 19.94 -16.63 -13.93
C VAL A 9 18.91 -17.49 -14.65
N ASN A 10 18.09 -18.20 -13.88
CA ASN A 10 16.89 -18.82 -14.42
C ASN A 10 15.86 -17.74 -14.81
N THR A 11 16.00 -17.23 -16.03
CA THR A 11 15.21 -16.10 -16.51
C THR A 11 13.73 -16.44 -16.72
N SER A 12 13.36 -17.71 -16.94
CA SER A 12 11.95 -18.08 -17.04
C SER A 12 11.26 -17.95 -15.68
N LYS A 13 11.88 -18.47 -14.61
CA LYS A 13 11.37 -18.33 -13.23
C LYS A 13 11.29 -16.87 -12.79
N LEU A 14 12.29 -16.06 -13.16
CA LEU A 14 12.29 -14.62 -12.87
C LEU A 14 11.14 -13.90 -13.58
N LEU A 15 10.90 -14.20 -14.86
CA LEU A 15 9.82 -13.59 -15.63
C LEU A 15 8.45 -14.03 -15.14
N GLU A 16 8.28 -15.32 -14.83
CA GLU A 16 7.05 -15.85 -14.23
C GLU A 16 6.70 -15.12 -12.94
N ALA A 17 7.67 -15.02 -12.02
CA ALA A 17 7.49 -14.35 -10.73
C ALA A 17 7.10 -12.87 -10.84
N CYS A 18 7.57 -12.16 -11.88
CA CYS A 18 7.42 -10.72 -12.01
C CYS A 18 6.44 -10.27 -13.10
N SER A 19 5.87 -11.20 -13.87
CA SER A 19 4.94 -10.89 -14.96
C SER A 19 3.57 -10.40 -14.49
N THR A 20 3.07 -11.01 -13.41
CA THR A 20 1.79 -10.66 -12.77
C THR A 20 2.04 -10.60 -11.27
N VAL A 21 2.26 -9.38 -10.76
CA VAL A 21 2.54 -9.17 -9.34
C VAL A 21 1.23 -8.84 -8.63
N ASP A 22 0.84 -9.69 -7.68
CA ASP A 22 -0.29 -9.41 -6.80
C ASP A 22 0.19 -8.53 -5.63
N GLN A 23 -0.48 -7.40 -5.39
CA GLN A 23 -0.04 -6.43 -4.41
C GLN A 23 -0.02 -6.97 -2.98
N LEU A 24 -1.06 -7.72 -2.58
CA LEU A 24 -1.16 -8.24 -1.21
C LEU A 24 -0.11 -9.32 -0.98
N LYS A 25 0.00 -10.28 -1.91
CA LYS A 25 1.00 -11.34 -1.86
C LYS A 25 2.41 -10.77 -1.90
N GLU A 26 2.72 -9.83 -2.78
CA GLU A 26 4.07 -9.28 -2.89
C GLU A 26 4.47 -8.48 -1.63
N CYS A 27 3.52 -7.75 -1.05
CA CYS A 27 3.76 -7.03 0.19
C CYS A 27 3.97 -7.96 1.38
N CYS A 28 3.35 -9.13 1.39
CA CYS A 28 3.34 -10.02 2.55
C CYS A 28 4.30 -11.19 2.47
N ARG A 29 4.35 -11.83 1.32
CA ARG A 29 5.22 -12.95 0.99
C ARG A 29 5.83 -12.66 -0.39
N PRO A 30 6.86 -11.80 -0.46
CA PRO A 30 7.40 -11.33 -1.73
C PRO A 30 7.83 -12.51 -2.61
N ILE A 31 7.39 -12.51 -3.86
CA ILE A 31 7.72 -13.54 -4.85
C ILE A 31 8.66 -12.91 -5.88
N CYS A 32 8.24 -11.81 -6.50
CA CYS A 32 9.05 -11.11 -7.48
C CYS A 32 10.30 -10.48 -6.85
N GLN A 33 10.18 -9.84 -5.67
CA GLN A 33 11.30 -9.21 -4.99
C GLN A 33 12.35 -10.23 -4.53
N HIS A 34 11.91 -11.42 -4.12
CA HIS A 34 12.79 -12.54 -3.82
C HIS A 34 13.49 -13.06 -5.09
N ALA A 35 12.75 -13.25 -6.19
CA ALA A 35 13.34 -13.66 -7.47
C ALA A 35 14.38 -12.64 -7.99
N ILE A 36 14.11 -11.34 -7.85
CA ILE A 36 15.05 -10.26 -8.21
C ILE A 36 16.32 -10.32 -7.36
N THR A 37 16.16 -10.53 -6.04
CA THR A 37 17.30 -10.57 -5.11
C THR A 37 18.14 -11.82 -5.32
N ASP A 38 17.52 -12.98 -5.53
CA ASP A 38 18.20 -14.23 -5.88
C ASP A 38 18.98 -14.10 -7.20
N ALA A 39 18.34 -13.54 -8.24
CA ALA A 39 19.01 -13.25 -9.50
C ALA A 39 20.21 -12.30 -9.33
N ALA A 40 20.07 -11.24 -8.51
CA ALA A 40 21.15 -10.32 -8.23
C ALA A 40 22.31 -10.98 -7.46
N LEU A 41 22.01 -11.88 -6.53
CA LEU A 41 23.01 -12.67 -5.80
C LEU A 41 23.78 -13.63 -6.72
N GLN A 42 23.09 -14.28 -7.67
CA GLN A 42 23.74 -15.14 -8.65
C GLN A 42 24.68 -14.35 -9.59
N ILE A 43 24.29 -13.13 -9.95
CA ILE A 43 25.16 -12.22 -10.72
C ILE A 43 26.35 -11.78 -9.88
N SER A 44 26.13 -11.37 -8.63
CA SER A 44 27.19 -10.83 -7.76
C SER A 44 28.22 -11.89 -7.36
N GLY A 45 27.76 -13.08 -6.99
CA GLY A 45 28.61 -14.20 -6.59
C GLY A 45 29.54 -14.69 -7.71
N ARG A 46 29.12 -14.59 -8.97
CA ARG A 46 29.97 -14.97 -10.11
C ARG A 46 31.00 -13.91 -10.46
N GLN A 47 30.69 -12.62 -10.28
CA GLN A 47 31.68 -11.57 -10.53
C GLN A 47 32.83 -11.61 -9.51
N MET A 48 32.54 -11.94 -8.24
CA MET A 48 33.58 -12.16 -7.22
C MET A 48 34.54 -13.29 -7.62
N MET A 49 34.05 -14.36 -8.26
CA MET A 49 34.92 -15.42 -8.79
C MET A 49 35.71 -15.03 -10.05
N ILE A 50 35.25 -14.02 -10.80
CA ILE A 50 35.96 -13.49 -11.99
C ILE A 50 37.07 -12.51 -11.58
N ASN A 51 36.87 -11.73 -10.50
CA ASN A 51 37.82 -10.73 -10.01
C ASN A 51 38.94 -11.29 -9.13
N ASN A 52 38.90 -12.58 -8.74
CA ASN A 52 39.95 -13.22 -7.93
C ASN A 52 41.31 -13.39 -8.65
N ASN A 53 41.46 -12.92 -9.89
CA ASN A 53 42.72 -12.96 -10.62
C ASN A 53 43.54 -11.66 -10.56
N GLU A 54 43.07 -10.60 -9.89
CA GLU A 54 43.88 -9.40 -9.67
C GLU A 54 43.83 -8.99 -8.20
N ASN A 55 45.02 -8.94 -7.58
CA ASN A 55 45.25 -8.51 -6.22
C ASN A 55 44.83 -7.04 -6.05
N VAL A 56 43.58 -6.79 -5.70
CA VAL A 56 43.15 -5.50 -5.16
C VAL A 56 42.22 -5.77 -3.98
N ALA A 57 42.79 -5.66 -2.79
CA ALA A 57 42.04 -5.52 -1.54
C ALA A 57 41.35 -4.14 -1.55
N GLN A 58 40.24 -4.04 -2.27
CA GLN A 58 39.31 -2.93 -2.14
C GLN A 58 38.15 -3.46 -1.29
N GLU A 59 37.88 -2.81 -0.15
CA GLU A 59 36.65 -3.00 0.61
C GLU A 59 35.46 -2.57 -0.29
N VAL A 60 35.08 -3.44 -1.21
CA VAL A 60 33.88 -3.24 -2.01
C VAL A 60 32.72 -3.43 -1.06
N ASN A 61 31.97 -2.35 -0.80
CA ASN A 61 30.75 -2.42 -0.02
C ASN A 61 29.79 -3.39 -0.71
N TYR A 62 29.73 -4.62 -0.20
CA TYR A 62 28.95 -5.72 -0.76
C TYR A 62 27.49 -5.32 -1.02
N THR A 63 26.96 -4.42 -0.20
CA THR A 63 25.61 -3.87 -0.31
C THR A 63 25.42 -3.05 -1.57
N ASP A 64 26.37 -2.17 -1.91
CA ASP A 64 26.30 -1.30 -3.10
C ASP A 64 26.40 -2.13 -4.37
N TYR A 65 27.33 -3.09 -4.37
CA TYR A 65 27.50 -4.02 -5.49
C TYR A 65 26.27 -4.89 -5.75
N LEU A 66 25.61 -5.38 -4.69
CA LEU A 66 24.36 -6.12 -4.81
C LEU A 66 23.22 -5.24 -5.36
N ASN A 67 23.17 -3.97 -4.98
CA ASN A 67 22.17 -3.02 -5.49
C ASN A 67 22.38 -2.73 -6.98
N ASP A 68 23.63 -2.59 -7.44
CA ASP A 68 23.94 -2.47 -8.86
C ASP A 68 23.47 -3.70 -9.64
N CYS A 69 23.72 -4.90 -9.11
CA CYS A 69 23.24 -6.15 -9.70
C CYS A 69 21.70 -6.21 -9.79
N LYS A 70 20.98 -5.71 -8.78
CA LYS A 70 19.51 -5.54 -8.86
C LYS A 70 19.13 -4.59 -9.98
N GLY A 71 19.86 -3.49 -10.18
CA GLY A 71 19.68 -2.57 -11.32
C GLY A 71 19.75 -3.26 -12.69
N VAL A 72 20.66 -4.22 -12.84
CA VAL A 72 20.77 -5.05 -14.05
C VAL A 72 19.54 -5.94 -14.23
N VAL A 73 19.06 -6.56 -13.15
CA VAL A 73 17.86 -7.41 -13.16
C VAL A 73 16.61 -6.60 -13.52
N TYR A 74 16.44 -5.40 -12.94
CA TYR A 74 15.36 -4.49 -13.32
C TYR A 74 15.41 -4.12 -14.80
N SER A 75 16.59 -3.76 -15.31
CA SER A 75 16.79 -3.44 -16.73
C SER A 75 16.42 -4.61 -17.65
N TYR A 76 16.72 -5.84 -17.23
CA TYR A 76 16.32 -7.04 -17.95
C TYR A 76 14.80 -7.24 -17.97
N LEU A 77 14.14 -7.10 -16.81
CA LEU A 77 12.69 -7.20 -16.68
C LEU A 77 11.97 -6.16 -17.56
N SER A 78 12.40 -4.90 -17.53
CA SER A 78 11.85 -3.82 -18.38
C SER A 78 11.93 -4.13 -19.86
N LYS A 79 13.00 -4.84 -20.29
CA LYS A 79 13.19 -5.22 -21.70
C LYS A 79 12.36 -6.44 -22.10
N LYS A 80 11.93 -7.26 -21.15
CA LYS A 80 11.32 -8.57 -21.40
C LYS A 80 9.82 -8.60 -21.19
N LEU A 81 9.33 -7.86 -20.21
CA LEU A 81 7.91 -7.67 -19.98
C LEU A 81 7.35 -6.61 -20.92
N SER A 82 6.03 -6.56 -21.07
CA SER A 82 5.38 -5.39 -21.68
C SER A 82 5.62 -4.15 -20.80
N PHE A 83 5.59 -2.97 -21.41
CA PHE A 83 5.75 -1.70 -20.69
C PHE A 83 4.76 -1.60 -19.51
N GLU A 84 3.50 -1.96 -19.73
CA GLU A 84 2.45 -1.95 -18.72
C GLU A 84 2.71 -2.94 -17.57
N ALA A 85 3.11 -4.18 -17.89
CA ALA A 85 3.40 -5.19 -16.87
C ALA A 85 4.64 -4.82 -16.04
N ALA A 86 5.71 -4.33 -16.68
CA ALA A 86 6.91 -3.87 -16.00
C ALA A 86 6.61 -2.69 -15.07
N ASN A 87 5.88 -1.69 -15.56
CA ASN A 87 5.51 -0.51 -14.77
C ASN A 87 4.64 -0.90 -13.56
N THR A 88 3.63 -1.75 -13.78
CA THR A 88 2.77 -2.25 -12.71
C THR A 88 3.56 -3.04 -11.66
N ALA A 89 4.41 -3.97 -12.08
CA ALA A 89 5.25 -4.76 -11.19
C ALA A 89 6.17 -3.87 -10.34
N PHE A 90 6.89 -2.92 -10.95
CA PHE A 90 7.82 -2.06 -10.21
C PHE A 90 7.11 -1.11 -9.23
N ARG A 91 5.92 -0.63 -9.59
CA ARG A 91 5.09 0.19 -8.70
C ARG A 91 4.59 -0.62 -7.50
N ILE A 92 4.20 -1.87 -7.71
CA ILE A 92 3.80 -2.74 -6.60
C ILE A 92 4.99 -3.03 -5.69
N LEU A 93 6.14 -3.40 -6.24
CA LEU A 93 7.37 -3.64 -5.47
C LEU A 93 7.80 -2.41 -4.65
N SER A 94 7.74 -1.22 -5.24
CA SER A 94 8.08 0.02 -4.54
C SER A 94 7.06 0.36 -3.46
N SER A 95 5.76 0.25 -3.77
CA SER A 95 4.65 0.41 -2.80
C SER A 95 4.82 -0.50 -1.60
N CYS A 96 5.11 -1.78 -1.84
CA CYS A 96 5.31 -2.76 -0.79
C CYS A 96 6.51 -2.45 0.10
N LYS A 97 7.54 -1.77 -0.41
CA LYS A 97 8.67 -1.32 0.41
C LYS A 97 8.31 -0.09 1.26
N VAL A 98 7.65 0.91 0.67
CA VAL A 98 7.35 2.19 1.35
C VAL A 98 6.21 2.07 2.37
N ASN A 99 5.24 1.18 2.11
CA ASN A 99 4.05 1.01 2.94
C ASN A 99 4.20 -0.02 4.07
N LYS A 100 5.43 -0.40 4.44
CA LYS A 100 5.71 -1.35 5.53
C LYS A 100 6.14 -0.70 6.84
N VAL A 101 6.38 0.61 6.84
CA VAL A 101 6.91 1.34 7.99
C VAL A 101 6.02 2.54 8.28
N CYS A 102 5.95 2.93 9.55
CA CYS A 102 5.47 4.25 9.89
C CYS A 102 6.59 5.27 9.64
N PRO A 103 6.42 6.28 8.78
CA PRO A 103 7.45 7.29 8.53
C PRO A 103 7.40 8.45 9.54
N LEU A 104 6.38 8.51 10.41
CA LEU A 104 6.24 9.56 11.42
C LEU A 104 7.20 9.34 12.58
N THR A 105 7.76 10.43 13.10
CA THR A 105 8.59 10.44 14.30
C THR A 105 7.74 10.74 15.53
N PHE A 106 7.74 9.82 16.50
CA PHE A 106 7.04 9.98 17.78
C PHE A 106 8.01 10.39 18.88
N LYS A 107 7.69 11.48 19.58
CA LYS A 107 8.33 11.83 20.86
C LYS A 107 7.61 11.12 22.01
N GLU A 108 8.21 10.97 23.17
CA GLU A 108 7.51 10.40 24.32
C GLU A 108 6.23 11.20 24.63
N PRO A 109 5.04 10.58 24.63
CA PRO A 109 3.76 11.29 24.80
C PRO A 109 3.39 11.46 26.29
N SER A 110 4.31 12.02 27.09
CA SER A 110 4.19 12.11 28.55
C SER A 110 2.94 12.88 29.01
N GLU A 111 2.60 13.98 28.34
CA GLU A 111 1.39 14.77 28.63
C GLU A 111 0.11 13.98 28.38
N VAL A 112 0.05 13.23 27.27
CA VAL A 112 -1.10 12.37 26.94
C VAL A 112 -1.22 11.25 27.96
N ILE A 113 -0.11 10.61 28.32
CA ILE A 113 -0.08 9.56 29.34
C ILE A 113 -0.61 10.09 30.67
N ALA A 114 -0.13 11.25 31.12
CA ALA A 114 -0.57 11.86 32.38
C ALA A 114 -2.07 12.19 32.37
N ALA A 115 -2.60 12.68 31.25
CA ALA A 115 -4.01 13.03 31.12
C ALA A 115 -4.94 11.81 30.97
N CYS A 116 -4.45 10.68 30.46
CA CYS A 116 -5.28 9.55 30.01
C CYS A 116 -5.13 8.24 30.79
N ARG A 117 -4.17 8.11 31.73
CA ARG A 117 -3.80 6.81 32.37
C ARG A 117 -4.95 6.06 33.07
N ASN A 118 -5.97 6.76 33.57
CA ASN A 118 -7.08 6.17 34.34
C ASN A 118 -8.43 6.80 33.98
N VAL A 119 -8.64 7.14 32.71
CA VAL A 119 -9.84 7.87 32.30
C VAL A 119 -11.00 6.95 31.95
N ALA A 120 -12.20 7.37 32.34
CA ALA A 120 -13.48 6.88 31.84
C ALA A 120 -14.14 7.96 30.98
N ALA A 121 -15.12 7.57 30.16
CA ALA A 121 -15.85 8.51 29.32
C ALA A 121 -16.80 9.41 30.13
N PRO A 122 -16.94 10.71 29.81
CA PRO A 122 -16.14 11.52 28.88
C PRO A 122 -14.90 12.14 29.59
N SER A 123 -13.79 12.30 28.86
CA SER A 123 -12.55 12.90 29.38
C SER A 123 -12.01 14.01 28.45
N PRO A 124 -12.52 15.25 28.58
CA PRO A 124 -12.15 16.37 27.70
C PRO A 124 -10.65 16.73 27.76
N SER A 125 -10.04 16.64 28.94
CA SER A 125 -8.60 16.91 29.11
C SER A 125 -7.73 15.88 28.40
N CYS A 126 -8.10 14.60 28.46
CA CYS A 126 -7.44 13.52 27.73
C CYS A 126 -7.55 13.75 26.22
N CYS A 127 -8.76 13.98 25.69
CA CYS A 127 -8.95 14.19 24.26
C CYS A 127 -8.26 15.47 23.75
N SER A 128 -8.26 16.55 24.53
CA SER A 128 -7.52 17.76 24.19
C SER A 128 -6.01 17.53 24.10
N SER A 129 -5.44 16.80 25.07
CA SER A 129 -4.01 16.47 25.06
C SER A 129 -3.65 15.55 23.89
N LEU A 130 -4.47 14.52 23.64
CA LEU A 130 -4.32 13.59 22.53
C LEU A 130 -4.35 14.31 21.18
N ASN A 131 -5.38 15.14 20.94
CA ASN A 131 -5.54 15.89 19.70
C ASN A 131 -4.39 16.88 19.47
N THR A 132 -3.90 17.52 20.54
CA THR A 132 -2.74 18.42 20.45
C THR A 132 -1.47 17.67 20.03
N TYR A 133 -1.24 16.50 20.61
CA TYR A 133 -0.10 15.66 20.28
C TYR A 133 -0.19 15.16 18.81
N ILE A 134 -1.36 14.65 18.40
CA ILE A 134 -1.61 14.20 17.03
C ILE A 134 -1.41 15.35 16.03
N ALA A 135 -1.96 16.54 16.30
CA ALA A 135 -1.77 17.72 15.45
C ALA A 135 -0.29 18.13 15.30
N GLY A 136 0.55 17.83 16.29
CA GLY A 136 2.00 18.00 16.19
C GLY A 136 2.66 17.02 15.21
N ILE A 137 2.24 15.76 15.23
CA ILE A 137 2.76 14.70 14.35
C ILE A 137 2.24 14.84 12.93
N GLN A 138 0.97 15.17 12.79
CA GLN A 138 0.27 15.34 11.53
C GLN A 138 0.98 16.31 10.57
N LYS A 139 1.70 17.30 11.11
CA LYS A 139 2.42 18.31 10.33
C LYS A 139 3.70 17.79 9.66
N GLN A 140 4.13 16.56 9.94
CA GLN A 140 5.40 16.04 9.43
C GLN A 140 5.33 15.75 7.92
N MET A 141 4.38 14.91 7.48
CA MET A 141 4.24 14.54 6.07
C MET A 141 2.90 13.88 5.76
N LEU A 142 2.58 13.81 4.46
CA LEU A 142 1.46 13.02 3.94
C LEU A 142 1.83 11.52 3.97
N ILE A 143 0.93 10.68 4.47
CA ILE A 143 1.14 9.22 4.59
C ILE A 143 0.03 8.43 3.91
N THR A 144 0.29 7.17 3.57
CA THR A 144 -0.73 6.27 3.00
C THR A 144 -1.66 5.68 4.06
N ASN A 145 -2.82 5.16 3.65
CA ASN A 145 -3.75 4.44 4.55
C ASN A 145 -3.02 3.33 5.30
N LYS A 146 -2.14 2.62 4.59
CA LYS A 146 -1.35 1.52 5.16
C LYS A 146 -0.32 2.02 6.17
N GLN A 147 0.37 3.12 5.87
CA GLN A 147 1.30 3.75 6.81
C GLN A 147 0.56 4.31 8.04
N ALA A 148 -0.60 4.92 7.86
CA ALA A 148 -1.42 5.45 8.96
C ALA A 148 -1.85 4.35 9.93
N ILE A 149 -2.26 3.17 9.45
CA ILE A 149 -2.58 2.01 10.30
C ILE A 149 -1.37 1.63 11.17
N ILE A 150 -0.18 1.58 10.57
CA ILE A 150 1.06 1.22 11.27
C ILE A 150 1.43 2.32 12.28
N CYS A 151 1.30 3.60 11.91
CA CYS A 151 1.59 4.75 12.78
C CYS A 151 0.65 4.84 13.98
N ALA A 152 -0.66 4.70 13.76
CA ALA A 152 -1.65 4.69 14.81
C ALA A 152 -1.43 3.53 15.79
N SER A 153 -1.15 2.34 15.26
CA SER A 153 -0.84 1.18 16.10
C SER A 153 0.43 1.39 16.95
N LEU A 154 1.49 1.92 16.34
CA LEU A 154 2.74 2.21 17.04
C LEU A 154 2.50 3.21 18.19
N PHE A 155 1.77 4.28 17.91
CA PHE A 155 1.44 5.30 18.91
C PHE A 155 0.60 4.72 20.05
N GLY A 156 -0.43 3.93 19.73
CA GLY A 156 -1.24 3.24 20.72
C GLY A 156 -0.40 2.33 21.62
N SER A 157 0.59 1.63 21.07
CA SER A 157 1.49 0.78 21.85
C SER A 157 2.35 1.60 22.81
N MET A 158 2.85 2.77 22.38
CA MET A 158 3.57 3.69 23.25
C MET A 158 2.71 4.16 24.42
N LEU A 159 1.44 4.50 24.17
CA LEU A 159 0.50 4.93 25.20
C LEU A 159 0.19 3.80 26.20
N ARG A 160 0.00 2.56 25.71
CA ARG A 160 -0.20 1.38 26.55
C ARG A 160 1.02 1.06 27.41
N VAL A 161 2.23 1.20 26.88
CA VAL A 161 3.48 1.10 27.66
C VAL A 161 3.51 2.15 28.77
N GLY A 162 3.00 3.36 28.50
CA GLY A 162 2.80 4.42 29.50
C GLY A 162 1.67 4.15 30.51
N GLY A 163 0.91 3.07 30.36
CA GLY A 163 -0.18 2.68 31.26
C GLY A 163 -1.56 3.18 30.86
N VAL A 164 -1.74 3.75 29.67
CA VAL A 164 -3.06 4.10 29.13
C VAL A 164 -3.69 2.84 28.55
N MET A 165 -4.61 2.21 29.29
CA MET A 165 -5.20 0.92 28.89
C MET A 165 -6.53 1.07 28.13
N THR A 166 -7.27 2.15 28.40
CA THR A 166 -8.52 2.48 27.71
C THR A 166 -8.26 2.83 26.25
N ASN A 167 -9.14 2.40 25.34
CA ASN A 167 -9.09 2.81 23.94
C ASN A 167 -9.44 4.30 23.80
N ILE A 168 -8.44 5.16 23.91
CA ILE A 168 -8.66 6.61 23.83
C ILE A 168 -8.87 7.11 22.40
N TYR A 169 -8.58 6.31 21.38
CA TYR A 169 -8.92 6.65 19.99
C TYR A 169 -10.43 6.61 19.78
N GLU A 170 -11.09 5.57 20.27
CA GLU A 170 -12.55 5.47 20.27
C GLU A 170 -13.20 6.52 21.18
N LEU A 171 -12.60 6.81 22.33
CA LEU A 171 -13.12 7.84 23.26
C LEU A 171 -13.11 9.25 22.66
N CYS A 172 -12.14 9.54 21.81
CA CYS A 172 -11.86 10.88 21.31
C CYS A 172 -12.11 11.02 19.80
N ASP A 173 -12.78 10.03 19.18
CA ASP A 173 -13.10 9.98 17.76
C ASP A 173 -11.88 10.20 16.84
N VAL A 174 -10.78 9.50 17.14
CA VAL A 174 -9.54 9.56 16.35
C VAL A 174 -9.60 8.60 15.18
N ASP A 175 -9.44 9.15 13.98
CA ASP A 175 -9.41 8.42 12.70
C ASP A 175 -7.99 8.33 12.15
N LEU A 176 -7.78 7.42 11.19
CA LEU A 176 -6.51 7.27 10.49
C LEU A 176 -6.04 8.56 9.81
N LYS A 177 -6.96 9.36 9.28
CA LYS A 177 -6.66 10.64 8.63
C LYS A 177 -5.98 11.65 9.55
N ASP A 178 -6.17 11.53 10.87
CA ASP A 178 -5.62 12.49 11.83
C ASP A 178 -4.09 12.36 11.95
N PHE A 179 -3.52 11.24 11.48
CA PHE A 179 -2.08 11.02 11.40
C PHE A 179 -1.43 11.60 10.11
N SER A 180 -2.21 12.14 9.17
CA SER A 180 -1.73 12.65 7.87
C SER A 180 -2.08 14.12 7.70
N ILE A 181 -1.21 14.89 7.02
CA ILE A 181 -1.42 16.33 6.77
C ILE A 181 -2.84 16.58 6.23
N GLN A 182 -3.56 17.53 6.85
CA GLN A 182 -4.82 18.04 6.30
C GLN A 182 -4.50 19.07 5.20
N ALA A 183 -4.91 18.78 3.97
CA ALA A 183 -4.74 19.68 2.85
C ALA A 183 -5.97 20.61 2.73
N TYR A 184 -5.73 21.93 2.66
CA TYR A 184 -6.70 22.93 2.20
C TYR A 184 -8.11 22.92 2.86
N GLY A 185 -8.20 22.71 4.17
CA GLY A 185 -9.45 22.95 4.92
C GLY A 185 -10.62 22.00 4.59
N GLN A 186 -10.39 20.96 3.79
CA GLN A 186 -11.31 19.85 3.59
C GLN A 186 -10.59 18.55 3.95
N GLN A 187 -11.22 17.79 4.85
CA GLN A 187 -10.95 16.40 5.28
C GLN A 187 -9.52 15.88 5.07
N GLY A 188 -8.85 15.53 6.17
CA GLY A 188 -7.53 14.87 6.13
C GLY A 188 -7.49 13.77 5.07
N CYS A 189 -6.54 13.88 4.14
CA CYS A 189 -6.44 12.97 3.01
C CYS A 189 -5.31 11.99 3.28
N LEU A 190 -5.61 10.71 3.14
CA LEU A 190 -4.60 9.67 3.12
C LEU A 190 -4.28 9.32 1.67
N LEU A 191 -3.01 9.02 1.41
CA LEU A 191 -2.66 8.43 0.12
C LEU A 191 -3.22 7.01 0.06
N ARG A 192 -3.94 6.67 -1.00
CA ARG A 192 -4.22 5.26 -1.26
C ARG A 192 -2.91 4.46 -1.27
N SER A 193 -2.96 3.23 -0.80
CA SER A 193 -1.77 2.36 -0.69
C SER A 193 -1.15 1.99 -2.05
N LEU A 194 -1.69 2.51 -3.15
CA LEU A 194 -1.26 2.30 -4.52
C LEU A 194 -0.54 3.55 -5.06
N PRO A 195 0.58 3.42 -5.80
CA PRO A 195 1.27 4.57 -6.39
C PRO A 195 0.53 5.21 -7.59
N ALA A 196 -0.74 4.89 -7.81
CA ALA A 196 -1.53 5.38 -8.95
C ALA A 196 -2.34 6.64 -8.69
N ASP A 197 -2.30 7.10 -7.45
CA ASP A 197 -3.25 8.08 -6.96
C ASP A 197 -2.63 9.47 -6.78
N VAL A 198 -1.40 9.66 -7.28
CA VAL A 198 -0.82 10.99 -7.55
C VAL A 198 -1.29 11.43 -8.93
N VAL A 199 -2.26 12.33 -8.96
CA VAL A 199 -2.79 12.90 -10.20
C VAL A 199 -2.02 14.17 -10.47
N PHE A 200 -1.28 14.22 -11.57
CA PHE A 200 -0.69 15.48 -12.02
C PHE A 200 -1.73 16.22 -12.85
N ASP A 201 -2.19 17.37 -12.37
CA ASP A 201 -3.00 18.30 -13.14
C ASP A 201 -2.16 19.50 -13.58
N ASN A 202 -2.37 19.96 -14.80
CA ASN A 202 -1.60 21.07 -15.38
C ASN A 202 -1.90 22.42 -14.71
N SER A 203 -3.02 22.55 -13.98
CA SER A 203 -3.40 23.79 -13.29
C SER A 203 -2.98 23.81 -11.82
N SER A 204 -3.04 22.68 -11.11
CA SER A 204 -2.70 22.58 -9.68
C SER A 204 -1.37 21.90 -9.36
N GLY A 205 -0.68 21.32 -10.37
CA GLY A 205 0.49 20.48 -10.17
C GLY A 205 0.12 19.08 -9.66
N PHE A 206 0.95 18.49 -8.81
CA PHE A 206 0.64 17.20 -8.17
C PHE A 206 -0.54 17.36 -7.20
N SER A 207 -1.64 16.68 -7.51
CA SER A 207 -2.87 16.60 -6.72
C SER A 207 -3.08 15.16 -6.23
N PHE A 208 -3.76 15.04 -5.09
CA PHE A 208 -4.05 13.75 -4.45
C PHE A 208 -5.56 13.59 -4.35
N THR A 209 -6.09 12.46 -4.83
CA THR A 209 -7.52 12.16 -4.68
C THR A 209 -7.77 11.66 -3.25
N CYS A 210 -8.46 12.47 -2.45
CA CYS A 210 -8.90 12.07 -1.11
C CYS A 210 -10.02 11.03 -1.24
N ASP A 211 -9.87 9.89 -0.57
CA ASP A 211 -10.85 8.81 -0.63
C ASP A 211 -11.86 8.96 0.51
N LEU A 212 -13.14 8.63 0.26
CA LEU A 212 -14.20 8.67 1.27
C LEU A 212 -13.99 7.60 2.38
N SER A 213 -13.00 6.73 2.20
CA SER A 213 -12.53 5.74 3.18
C SER A 213 -11.64 6.34 4.28
N ASP A 214 -11.40 7.65 4.34
CA ASP A 214 -10.41 8.23 5.25
C ASP A 214 -10.93 8.47 6.69
N ASN A 215 -12.23 8.28 6.95
CA ASN A 215 -12.84 8.27 8.30
C ASN A 215 -12.83 6.87 8.94
N ILE A 216 -11.80 6.06 8.68
CA ILE A 216 -11.63 4.77 9.34
C ILE A 216 -11.05 5.03 10.73
N ALA A 217 -11.71 4.50 11.75
CA ALA A 217 -11.26 4.57 13.14
C ALA A 217 -9.82 4.08 13.28
N ALA A 218 -9.00 4.84 14.01
CA ALA A 218 -7.62 4.47 14.25
C ALA A 218 -7.55 3.17 15.07
N PRO A 219 -6.72 2.19 14.68
CA PRO A 219 -6.63 0.92 15.40
C PRO A 219 -5.98 1.11 16.76
N TRP A 220 -6.63 0.61 17.80
CA TRP A 220 -6.05 0.51 19.13
C TRP A 220 -5.39 -0.86 19.32
N PRO A 221 -4.09 -0.93 19.63
CA PRO A 221 -3.38 -2.20 19.73
C PRO A 221 -3.85 -3.00 20.95
N SER A 222 -4.09 -4.31 20.78
CA SER A 222 -4.51 -5.20 21.88
C SER A 222 -3.37 -5.58 22.83
N SER A 223 -2.11 -5.38 22.43
CA SER A 223 -0.91 -5.69 23.22
C SER A 223 0.06 -4.50 23.26
N THR A 224 1.00 -4.54 24.21
CA THR A 224 2.09 -3.55 24.32
C THR A 224 3.28 -3.85 23.40
N SER A 225 3.21 -4.92 22.60
CA SER A 225 4.30 -5.32 21.72
C SER A 225 4.47 -4.33 20.56
N ILE A 226 5.64 -3.69 20.50
CA ILE A 226 6.06 -2.78 19.42
C ILE A 226 6.60 -3.53 18.18
N THR A 227 6.51 -4.87 18.15
CA THR A 227 6.98 -5.67 17.01
C THR A 227 6.35 -5.14 15.74
N SER A 228 7.19 -4.86 14.74
CA SER A 228 6.80 -4.35 13.42
C SER A 228 5.55 -5.07 12.93
N MET A 229 4.40 -4.42 13.03
CA MET A 229 3.12 -4.99 12.62
C MET A 229 3.16 -5.15 11.10
N SER A 230 3.55 -6.35 10.68
CA SER A 230 3.35 -6.78 9.32
C SER A 230 1.84 -6.96 9.15
N LEU A 231 1.22 -6.25 8.19
CA LEU A 231 -0.19 -6.42 7.80
C LEU A 231 -0.47 -7.78 7.12
N CYS A 232 0.38 -8.75 7.41
CA CYS A 232 0.51 -10.03 6.76
C CYS A 232 0.39 -11.08 7.86
N ALA A 233 -0.79 -11.10 8.49
CA ALA A 233 -1.21 -12.27 9.23
C ALA A 233 -1.48 -13.42 8.21
N PRO A 234 -1.31 -14.68 8.59
CA PRO A 234 -1.91 -15.78 7.84
C PRO A 234 -3.43 -15.62 7.95
N GLU A 235 -4.10 -15.28 6.85
CA GLU A 235 -5.57 -15.28 6.73
C GLU A 235 -6.31 -14.56 7.89
N MET A 236 -6.13 -13.25 8.02
CA MET A 236 -7.15 -12.41 8.66
C MET A 236 -7.66 -11.41 7.63
N SER A 237 -8.92 -11.59 7.26
CA SER A 237 -9.72 -10.71 6.41
C SER A 237 -9.46 -9.25 6.77
N LEU A 238 -8.88 -8.48 5.83
CA LEU A 238 -9.02 -7.04 5.89
C LEU A 238 -10.53 -6.74 5.99
N PRO A 239 -10.97 -5.78 6.83
CA PRO A 239 -12.35 -5.35 6.80
C PRO A 239 -12.67 -4.98 5.35
N ALA A 240 -13.69 -5.62 4.79
CA ALA A 240 -14.05 -5.45 3.41
C ALA A 240 -14.25 -3.96 3.15
N LEU A 241 -13.48 -3.41 2.21
CA LEU A 241 -13.70 -2.06 1.70
C LEU A 241 -15.19 -1.98 1.34
N PRO A 242 -15.93 -0.93 1.77
CA PRO A 242 -17.35 -0.82 1.44
C PRO A 242 -17.48 -0.91 -0.07
N THR A 243 -18.05 -2.02 -0.52
CA THR A 243 -18.33 -2.23 -1.93
C THR A 243 -19.40 -1.22 -2.28
N SER A 244 -19.10 -0.30 -3.20
CA SER A 244 -20.12 0.58 -3.76
C SER A 244 -21.21 -0.31 -4.36
N GLN A 245 -22.32 -0.46 -3.63
CA GLN A 245 -23.54 -1.05 -4.17
C GLN A 245 -24.17 -0.02 -5.11
N THR A 246 -23.60 0.06 -6.31
CA THR A 246 -24.26 -0.04 -7.60
C THR A 246 -25.69 0.51 -7.66
N LEU A 247 -25.79 1.69 -8.27
CA LEU A 247 -26.86 2.09 -9.17
C LEU A 247 -27.30 0.89 -10.07
N LYS A 248 -28.61 0.65 -10.14
CA LYS A 248 -29.37 -0.34 -10.98
C LYS A 248 -29.58 -1.74 -10.41
N ASN A 249 -30.72 -1.87 -9.72
CA ASN A 249 -31.57 -3.04 -9.83
C ASN A 249 -32.09 -3.17 -11.27
N ILE A 250 -31.66 -4.20 -12.01
CA ILE A 250 -32.51 -4.92 -12.97
C ILE A 250 -32.21 -6.41 -12.77
N GLY A 251 -33.10 -7.09 -12.04
CA GLY A 251 -33.03 -8.51 -11.78
C GLY A 251 -33.28 -9.32 -13.05
N CYS A 252 -32.39 -10.28 -13.32
CA CYS A 252 -32.60 -11.33 -14.29
C CYS A 252 -33.05 -12.58 -13.53
N ASN A 253 -34.37 -12.79 -13.45
CA ASN A 253 -34.93 -14.09 -13.08
C ASN A 253 -35.62 -14.69 -14.29
N SER A 254 -35.10 -15.85 -14.67
CA SER A 254 -35.73 -16.81 -15.57
C SER A 254 -37.06 -17.28 -14.96
N ALA A 255 -38.17 -17.14 -15.70
CA ALA A 255 -39.15 -18.20 -15.97
C ALA A 255 -40.41 -17.62 -16.62
N GLY A 256 -40.72 -18.09 -17.83
CA GLY A 256 -42.08 -18.46 -18.21
C GLY A 256 -43.11 -17.37 -18.54
N VAL A 257 -43.53 -17.37 -19.82
CA VAL A 257 -44.86 -17.03 -20.33
C VAL A 257 -45.14 -15.56 -20.65
N GLY A 258 -45.29 -15.28 -21.95
CA GLY A 258 -46.13 -14.20 -22.49
C GLY A 258 -45.37 -13.04 -23.13
N PHE A 259 -45.17 -13.10 -24.44
CA PHE A 259 -45.57 -12.06 -25.42
C PHE A 259 -44.98 -12.44 -26.79
N LEU A 260 -45.68 -13.35 -27.46
CA LEU A 260 -45.80 -13.30 -28.92
C LEU A 260 -46.33 -11.91 -29.30
N VAL A 261 -45.98 -11.48 -30.52
CA VAL A 261 -46.36 -10.23 -31.19
C VAL A 261 -45.27 -9.14 -31.12
N ILE A 262 -44.99 -8.55 -32.28
CA ILE A 262 -44.14 -7.38 -32.58
C ILE A 262 -42.75 -7.66 -33.20
N ILE A 263 -42.56 -8.76 -33.96
CA ILE A 263 -41.56 -8.76 -35.06
C ILE A 263 -42.14 -9.43 -36.32
N PHE A 264 -43.31 -8.98 -36.76
CA PHE A 264 -43.86 -9.31 -38.09
C PHE A 264 -44.27 -8.07 -38.91
N SER A 265 -43.88 -6.86 -38.49
CA SER A 265 -44.34 -5.62 -39.14
C SER A 265 -43.25 -4.79 -39.83
N PHE A 266 -42.05 -5.32 -40.02
CA PHE A 266 -40.99 -4.62 -40.78
C PHE A 266 -40.68 -5.19 -42.17
N PHE A 267 -41.46 -6.18 -42.65
CA PHE A 267 -41.30 -6.73 -44.01
C PHE A 267 -42.45 -6.41 -44.99
N ILE A 268 -43.38 -5.51 -44.64
CA ILE A 268 -44.50 -5.11 -45.54
C ILE A 268 -44.39 -3.66 -46.03
N CYS A 269 -43.35 -2.89 -45.66
CA CYS A 269 -43.16 -1.51 -46.13
C CYS A 269 -42.11 -1.34 -47.26
N SER A 270 -41.70 -2.43 -47.93
CA SER A 270 -40.79 -2.37 -49.08
C SER A 270 -41.40 -2.89 -50.39
N THR A 271 -42.71 -3.14 -50.43
CA THR A 271 -43.43 -3.60 -51.65
C THR A 271 -44.63 -2.72 -52.04
N LEU A 272 -44.77 -1.51 -51.50
CA LEU A 272 -45.80 -0.54 -51.90
C LEU A 272 -45.23 0.88 -52.12
N LEU A 273 -44.08 0.94 -52.80
CA LEU A 273 -43.67 2.13 -53.56
C LEU A 273 -43.43 1.69 -55.01
N TYR A 274 -44.53 1.55 -55.73
CA TYR A 274 -44.64 1.83 -57.16
C TYR A 274 -45.78 2.83 -57.34
#